data_AF-A0A955U9Q8-F1
#
_entry.id   AF-A0A955U9Q8-F1
#
_cell.length_a   1.000
_cell.length_b   1.000
_cell.length_c   1.000
_cell.angle_alpha   90.00
_cell.angle_beta   90.00
_cell.angle_gamma   90.00
#
_symmetry.space_group_name_H-M   'P 1'
#
loop_
_entity.id
_entity.type
_entity.pdbx_description
1 polymer ?
#
loop_
_entity_poly.entity_id
_entity_poly.type
_entity_poly.pdbx_seq_one_letter_code
_entity_poly.pdbx_strand_id
1 'polypeptide(L)'
;MLSPHSFSYRLSVRFVIVGLSVILAGCVAQQADVVRIKRELDAKIGQLDKSKTSLQQAVSEANTALEKANSLIAKQRVEIQELLHARAEVMDQVATLKETDLSQVRGGLESNQNQVSELTRKMARYDADMKEVRTQLQQSEPLVHQLRDRLAGEEQLLTEQGGKLGEFRTSLVDYQQVLASLRQQVTQQEQHIAELHKQIDFKAKQHDAQTEQVQANFEEVRRSIQSVVGTLEKVSVTFGGRLDEHEQKLSRVSGQQGSSLYSNAHMPENRDLSARSTISRDLLSQRAPLSSQSDAMAGSQASKESSRSVVTGSVATYAPSAQLSRTLPAPGGTSETDSSGPVDTRNAQVLYDRAMSLLRQGNFAEASTGFSTFLRTFADSPLASNAQYWLGECYYGERRFQEAIDEFERVFAFYPSSNKVPASLLKIAYSHMELRELPMARSVFQQLVRTHPQSPEAGKAYGRLQEVNAFLDNPS
;
A
#
# COMPACT_ATOMS: atom_id res chain seq x y z
N MET A 1 86.09 -81.57 174.36
CA MET A 1 84.61 -81.62 174.41
C MET A 1 84.10 -80.41 173.63
N LEU A 2 83.71 -80.55 172.34
CA LEU A 2 82.35 -80.82 171.82
C LEU A 2 81.36 -79.70 172.22
N SER A 3 80.56 -79.03 171.37
CA SER A 3 79.97 -79.30 170.05
C SER A 3 79.25 -78.00 169.53
N PRO A 4 78.17 -77.99 168.71
CA PRO A 4 78.10 -77.71 167.27
C PRO A 4 77.31 -76.42 166.88
N HIS A 5 77.40 -76.00 165.59
CA HIS A 5 76.41 -75.22 164.77
C HIS A 5 77.02 -74.17 163.81
N SER A 6 78.20 -74.46 163.27
CA SER A 6 78.77 -73.81 162.07
C SER A 6 78.15 -74.26 160.73
N PHE A 7 76.96 -74.90 160.74
CA PHE A 7 76.33 -75.49 159.54
C PHE A 7 75.16 -74.64 158.95
N SER A 8 74.42 -73.89 159.77
CA SER A 8 73.22 -73.16 159.29
C SER A 8 73.53 -71.91 158.47
N TYR A 9 74.70 -71.28 158.65
CA TYR A 9 75.04 -70.03 157.96
C TYR A 9 75.42 -70.24 156.48
N ARG A 10 76.08 -71.35 156.14
CA ARG A 10 76.49 -71.65 154.76
C ARG A 10 75.33 -72.07 153.85
N LEU A 11 74.24 -72.58 154.41
CA LEU A 11 73.03 -72.92 153.65
C LEU A 11 72.18 -71.68 153.37
N SER A 12 72.05 -70.78 154.35
CA SER A 12 71.26 -69.54 154.21
C SER A 12 71.84 -68.58 153.16
N VAL A 13 73.17 -68.43 153.11
CA VAL A 13 73.83 -67.57 152.09
C VAL A 13 73.67 -68.13 150.66
N ARG A 14 73.69 -69.45 150.49
CA ARG A 14 73.45 -70.08 149.17
C ARG A 14 72.01 -69.88 148.68
N PHE A 15 71.02 -69.96 149.57
CA PHE A 15 69.63 -69.66 149.22
C PHE A 15 69.41 -68.19 148.83
N VAL A 16 70.08 -67.26 149.49
CA VAL A 16 70.01 -65.83 149.14
C VAL A 16 70.65 -65.54 147.78
N ILE A 17 71.80 -66.15 147.46
CA ILE A 17 72.47 -65.97 146.16
C ILE A 17 71.64 -66.59 145.02
N VAL A 18 71.07 -67.77 145.24
CA VAL A 18 70.18 -68.41 144.25
C VAL A 18 68.90 -67.56 144.05
N GLY A 19 68.30 -67.06 145.13
CA GLY A 19 67.15 -66.16 145.06
C GLY A 19 67.43 -64.86 144.30
N LEU A 20 68.58 -64.22 144.56
CA LEU A 20 68.99 -63.00 143.85
C LEU A 20 69.27 -63.25 142.36
N SER A 21 69.86 -64.40 142.02
CA SER A 21 70.13 -64.78 140.63
C SER A 21 68.85 -65.05 139.82
N VAL A 22 67.81 -65.62 140.45
CA VAL A 22 66.50 -65.84 139.82
C VAL A 22 65.76 -64.51 139.62
N ILE A 23 65.87 -63.58 140.57
CA ILE A 23 65.28 -62.23 140.44
C ILE A 23 65.99 -61.42 139.34
N LEU A 24 67.32 -61.48 139.29
CA LEU A 24 68.10 -60.83 138.23
C LEU A 24 67.84 -61.44 136.85
N ALA A 25 67.74 -62.78 136.76
CA ALA A 25 67.37 -63.45 135.51
C ALA A 25 65.94 -63.11 135.07
N GLY A 26 64.99 -63.00 136.01
CA GLY A 26 63.62 -62.54 135.76
C GLY A 26 63.54 -61.10 135.27
N CYS A 27 64.34 -60.19 135.86
CA CYS A 27 64.46 -58.81 135.39
C CYS A 27 65.07 -58.72 133.99
N VAL A 28 66.10 -59.51 133.68
CA VAL A 28 66.73 -59.54 132.35
C VAL A 28 65.77 -60.13 131.30
N ALA A 29 64.98 -61.15 131.66
CA ALA A 29 63.93 -61.70 130.78
C ALA A 29 62.82 -60.67 130.52
N GLN A 30 62.32 -59.98 131.54
CA GLN A 30 61.36 -58.87 131.37
C GLN A 30 61.94 -57.72 130.53
N GLN A 31 63.22 -57.38 130.71
CA GLN A 31 63.90 -56.36 129.90
C GLN A 31 63.97 -56.78 128.42
N ALA A 32 64.26 -58.06 128.15
CA ALA A 32 64.33 -58.61 126.80
C ALA A 32 62.95 -58.62 126.11
N ASP A 33 61.88 -58.97 126.84
CA ASP A 33 60.50 -58.95 126.34
C ASP A 33 60.03 -57.52 126.03
N VAL A 34 60.35 -56.54 126.90
CA VAL A 34 60.03 -55.13 126.65
C VAL A 34 60.75 -54.60 125.41
N VAL A 35 62.02 -54.96 125.20
CA VAL A 35 62.77 -54.57 123.99
C VAL A 35 62.19 -55.24 122.75
N ARG A 36 61.74 -56.50 122.84
CA ARG A 36 61.08 -57.20 121.72
C ARG A 36 59.76 -56.55 121.35
N ILE A 37 58.90 -56.28 122.34
CA ILE A 37 57.62 -55.58 122.15
C ILE A 37 57.85 -54.19 121.55
N LYS A 38 58.87 -53.46 122.02
CA LYS A 38 59.23 -52.16 121.47
C LYS A 38 59.63 -52.25 120.00
N ARG A 39 60.47 -53.22 119.61
CA ARG A 39 60.85 -53.42 118.19
C ARG A 39 59.64 -53.79 117.32
N GLU A 40 58.76 -54.65 117.81
CA GLU A 40 57.53 -55.02 117.10
C GLU A 40 56.58 -53.82 116.94
N LEU A 41 56.48 -52.97 117.97
CA LEU A 41 55.71 -51.73 117.93
C LEU A 41 56.32 -50.73 116.94
N ASP A 42 57.64 -50.52 116.98
CA ASP A 42 58.36 -49.64 116.05
C ASP A 42 58.22 -50.12 114.59
N ALA A 43 58.24 -51.44 114.36
CA ALA A 43 58.01 -52.03 113.04
C ALA A 43 56.57 -51.80 112.55
N LYS A 44 55.56 -51.94 113.43
CA LYS A 44 54.16 -51.64 113.10
C LYS A 44 53.94 -50.15 112.85
N ILE A 45 54.56 -49.27 113.64
CA ILE A 45 54.54 -47.82 113.42
C ILE A 45 55.14 -47.49 112.04
N GLY A 46 56.30 -48.08 111.71
CA GLY A 46 56.91 -47.90 110.38
C GLY A 46 56.05 -48.43 109.23
N GLN A 47 55.32 -49.54 109.42
CA GLN A 47 54.34 -50.02 108.43
C GLN A 47 53.15 -49.06 108.30
N LEU A 48 52.63 -48.54 109.42
CA LEU A 48 51.56 -47.56 109.44
C LEU A 48 51.96 -46.26 108.74
N ASP A 49 53.19 -45.78 108.93
CA ASP A 49 53.69 -44.59 108.25
C ASP A 49 53.86 -44.79 106.74
N LYS A 50 54.34 -45.97 106.31
CA LYS A 50 54.38 -46.35 104.89
C LYS A 50 52.97 -46.43 104.29
N SER A 51 52.02 -47.02 105.02
CA SER A 51 50.63 -47.07 104.58
C SER A 51 50.02 -45.67 104.49
N LYS A 52 50.25 -44.82 105.50
CA LYS A 52 49.80 -43.42 105.52
C LYS A 52 50.35 -42.62 104.34
N THR A 53 51.65 -42.73 104.06
CA THR A 53 52.28 -42.01 102.93
C THR A 53 51.77 -42.52 101.59
N SER A 54 51.61 -43.83 101.40
CA SER A 54 51.00 -44.40 100.19
C SER A 54 49.55 -43.93 100.00
N LEU A 55 48.77 -43.85 101.07
CA LEU A 55 47.39 -43.36 101.04
C LEU A 55 47.34 -41.86 100.72
N GLN A 56 48.24 -41.07 101.31
CA GLN A 56 48.37 -39.64 101.00
C GLN A 56 48.72 -39.40 99.53
N GLN A 57 49.63 -40.20 98.97
CA GLN A 57 49.96 -40.16 97.55
C GLN A 57 48.75 -40.52 96.68
N ALA A 58 48.05 -41.62 96.99
CA ALA A 58 46.85 -42.03 96.25
C ALA A 58 45.74 -40.97 96.31
N VAL A 59 45.54 -40.32 97.46
CA VAL A 59 44.59 -39.20 97.61
C VAL A 59 45.03 -38.00 96.76
N SER A 60 46.31 -37.67 96.73
CA SER A 60 46.83 -36.59 95.88
C SER A 60 46.60 -36.88 94.39
N GLU A 61 46.91 -38.10 93.95
CA GLU A 61 46.69 -38.53 92.56
C GLU A 61 45.21 -38.51 92.19
N ALA A 62 44.34 -38.98 93.09
CA ALA A 62 42.89 -38.92 92.93
C ALA A 62 42.37 -37.47 92.84
N ASN A 63 42.89 -36.56 93.66
CA ASN A 63 42.52 -35.14 93.61
C ASN A 63 42.96 -34.50 92.28
N THR A 64 44.16 -34.79 91.79
CA THR A 64 44.62 -34.30 90.48
C THR A 64 43.77 -34.87 89.33
N ALA A 65 43.37 -36.14 89.40
CA ALA A 65 42.47 -36.73 88.42
C ALA A 65 41.07 -36.08 88.45
N LEU A 66 40.56 -35.78 89.64
CA LEU A 66 39.28 -35.10 89.83
C LEU A 66 39.31 -33.66 89.27
N GLU A 67 40.40 -32.91 89.49
CA GLU A 67 40.57 -31.58 88.89
C GLU A 67 40.59 -31.62 87.36
N LYS A 68 41.30 -32.60 86.77
CA LYS A 68 41.30 -32.81 85.31
C LYS A 68 39.91 -33.15 84.79
N ALA A 69 39.17 -34.03 85.47
CA ALA A 69 37.80 -34.39 85.10
C ALA A 69 36.87 -33.16 85.19
N ASN A 70 36.96 -32.37 86.25
CA ASN A 70 36.17 -31.14 86.41
C ASN A 70 36.49 -30.11 85.32
N SER A 71 37.76 -29.97 84.94
CA SER A 71 38.18 -29.12 83.82
C SER A 71 37.56 -29.56 82.50
N LEU A 72 37.55 -30.88 82.22
CA LEU A 72 36.90 -31.42 81.02
C LEU A 72 35.39 -31.22 81.02
N ILE A 73 34.73 -31.45 82.15
CA ILE A 73 33.29 -31.20 82.31
C ILE A 73 32.98 -29.72 82.08
N ALA A 74 33.81 -28.80 82.58
CA ALA A 74 33.64 -27.37 82.35
C ALA A 74 33.76 -27.03 80.86
N LYS A 75 34.75 -27.58 80.14
CA LYS A 75 34.90 -27.40 78.69
C LYS A 75 33.69 -27.94 77.91
N GLN A 76 33.25 -29.16 78.22
CA GLN A 76 32.08 -29.76 77.57
C GLN A 76 30.80 -28.96 77.83
N ARG A 77 30.63 -28.36 79.01
CA ARG A 77 29.48 -27.49 79.30
C ARG A 77 29.45 -26.26 78.41
N VAL A 78 30.61 -25.63 78.18
CA VAL A 78 30.71 -24.47 77.27
C VAL A 78 30.38 -24.88 75.85
N GLU A 79 30.96 -25.98 75.35
CA GLU A 79 30.69 -26.49 74.00
C GLU A 79 29.21 -26.86 73.80
N ILE A 80 28.58 -27.51 74.78
CA ILE A 80 27.14 -27.80 74.74
C ILE A 80 26.33 -26.50 74.70
N GLN A 81 26.72 -25.48 75.45
CA GLN A 81 26.01 -24.20 75.50
C GLN A 81 26.13 -23.44 74.18
N GLU A 82 27.29 -23.49 73.52
CA GLU A 82 27.49 -22.96 72.17
C GLU A 82 26.62 -23.70 71.14
N LEU A 83 26.58 -25.03 71.19
CA LEU A 83 25.72 -25.84 70.32
C LEU A 83 24.23 -25.57 70.53
N LEU A 84 23.80 -25.36 71.77
CA LEU A 84 22.41 -24.99 72.08
C LEU A 84 22.07 -23.60 71.53
N HIS A 85 23.00 -22.65 71.60
CA HIS A 85 22.81 -21.32 71.01
C HIS A 85 22.71 -21.39 69.49
N ALA A 86 23.64 -22.09 68.83
CA ALA A 86 23.62 -22.31 67.39
C ALA A 86 22.33 -23.01 66.94
N ARG A 87 21.85 -24.00 67.70
CA ARG A 87 20.56 -24.65 67.44
C ARG A 87 19.39 -23.66 67.53
N ALA A 88 19.39 -22.78 68.51
CA ALA A 88 18.33 -21.78 68.67
C ALA A 88 18.30 -20.79 67.50
N GLU A 89 19.47 -20.33 67.04
CA GLU A 89 19.61 -19.46 65.87
C GLU A 89 19.09 -20.14 64.59
N VAL A 90 19.47 -21.40 64.36
CA VAL A 90 18.95 -22.16 63.20
C VAL A 90 17.44 -22.34 63.28
N MET A 91 16.88 -22.59 64.46
CA MET A 91 15.43 -22.72 64.63
C MET A 91 14.69 -21.41 64.32
N ASP A 92 15.27 -20.27 64.69
CA ASP A 92 14.73 -18.95 64.37
C ASP A 92 14.78 -18.66 62.86
N GLN A 93 15.91 -18.97 62.21
CA GLN A 93 16.03 -18.88 60.74
C GLN A 93 15.01 -19.78 60.02
N VAL A 94 14.78 -20.99 60.52
CA VAL A 94 13.76 -21.89 59.95
C VAL A 94 12.34 -21.34 60.16
N ALA A 95 12.08 -20.68 61.30
CA ALA A 95 10.79 -20.04 61.56
C ALA A 95 10.54 -18.86 60.61
N THR A 96 11.53 -17.98 60.44
CA THR A 96 11.44 -16.81 59.54
C THR A 96 11.26 -17.21 58.08
N LEU A 97 12.01 -18.22 57.60
CA LEU A 97 11.84 -18.80 56.26
C LEU A 97 10.42 -19.35 56.04
N LYS A 98 9.83 -19.99 57.06
CA LYS A 98 8.48 -20.56 56.95
C LYS A 98 7.38 -19.51 56.97
N GLU A 99 7.51 -18.51 57.82
CA GLU A 99 6.46 -17.53 58.03
C GLU A 99 6.50 -16.40 56.99
N THR A 100 7.69 -15.96 56.59
CA THR A 100 7.86 -14.80 55.70
C THR A 100 8.04 -15.24 54.25
N ASP A 101 9.06 -16.04 53.96
CA ASP A 101 9.45 -16.30 52.57
C ASP A 101 8.47 -17.26 51.89
N LEU A 102 8.07 -18.34 52.58
CA LEU A 102 7.09 -19.28 52.03
C LEU A 102 5.68 -18.66 51.89
N SER A 103 5.31 -17.71 52.75
CA SER A 103 4.03 -17.02 52.63
C SER A 103 4.04 -16.02 51.46
N GLN A 104 5.14 -15.28 51.26
CA GLN A 104 5.32 -14.42 50.10
C GLN A 104 5.31 -15.21 48.79
N VAL A 105 6.02 -16.34 48.73
CA VAL A 105 6.02 -17.22 47.55
C VAL A 105 4.62 -17.76 47.27
N ARG A 106 3.88 -18.18 48.32
CA ARG A 106 2.49 -18.63 48.17
C ARG A 106 1.59 -17.52 47.64
N GLY A 107 1.67 -16.31 48.18
CA GLY A 107 0.89 -15.16 47.70
C GLY A 107 1.22 -14.78 46.25
N GLY A 108 2.51 -14.83 45.88
CA GLY A 108 2.96 -14.64 44.50
C GLY A 108 2.41 -15.71 43.56
N LEU A 109 2.38 -16.97 44.00
CA LEU A 109 1.82 -18.08 43.22
C LEU A 109 0.30 -17.92 43.03
N GLU A 110 -0.44 -17.52 44.06
CA GLU A 110 -1.88 -17.24 43.97
C GLU A 110 -2.18 -16.06 43.02
N SER A 111 -1.37 -15.00 43.09
CA SER A 111 -1.49 -13.85 42.18
C SER A 111 -1.24 -14.24 40.72
N ASN A 112 -0.17 -15.01 40.47
CA ASN A 112 0.13 -15.53 39.14
C ASN A 112 -0.98 -16.47 38.63
N GLN A 113 -1.52 -17.33 39.49
CA GLN A 113 -2.64 -18.21 39.15
C GLN A 113 -3.90 -17.41 38.75
N ASN A 114 -4.18 -16.31 39.44
CA ASN A 114 -5.27 -15.40 39.09
C ASN A 114 -5.03 -14.72 37.74
N GLN A 115 -3.81 -14.25 37.47
CA GLN A 115 -3.44 -13.65 36.18
C GLN A 115 -3.58 -14.66 35.02
N VAL A 116 -3.10 -15.89 35.21
CA VAL A 116 -3.26 -16.96 34.22
C VAL A 116 -4.74 -17.26 33.96
N SER A 117 -5.56 -17.28 35.01
CA SER A 117 -7.01 -17.47 34.88
C SER A 117 -7.68 -16.34 34.11
N GLU A 118 -7.27 -15.09 34.32
CA GLU A 118 -7.76 -13.93 33.57
C GLU A 118 -7.34 -13.98 32.09
N LEU A 119 -6.06 -14.28 31.83
CA LEU A 119 -5.55 -14.45 30.46
C LEU A 119 -6.29 -15.55 29.71
N THR A 120 -6.56 -16.68 30.37
CA THR A 120 -7.33 -17.79 29.79
C THR A 120 -8.74 -17.33 29.39
N ARG A 121 -9.41 -16.53 30.24
CA ARG A 121 -10.73 -15.96 29.90
C ARG A 121 -10.66 -14.99 28.72
N LYS A 122 -9.60 -14.17 28.63
CA LYS A 122 -9.40 -13.25 27.51
C LYS A 122 -9.17 -14.01 26.21
N MET A 123 -8.34 -15.06 26.22
CA MET A 123 -8.12 -15.93 25.06
C MET A 123 -9.42 -16.56 24.58
N ALA A 124 -10.25 -17.10 25.49
CA ALA A 124 -11.54 -17.67 25.11
C ALA A 124 -12.50 -16.63 24.48
N ARG A 125 -12.45 -15.37 24.90
CA ARG A 125 -13.22 -14.28 24.26
C ARG A 125 -12.69 -13.98 22.86
N TYR A 126 -11.36 -13.86 22.71
CA TYR A 126 -10.76 -13.63 21.39
C TYR A 126 -11.06 -14.78 20.41
N ASP A 127 -11.08 -16.03 20.87
CA ASP A 127 -11.45 -17.17 20.03
C ASP A 127 -12.91 -17.09 19.56
N ALA A 128 -13.82 -16.64 20.44
CA ALA A 128 -15.22 -16.41 20.10
C ALA A 128 -15.38 -15.28 19.07
N ASP A 129 -14.71 -14.14 19.29
CA ASP A 129 -14.72 -12.99 18.38
C ASP A 129 -14.14 -13.36 17.01
N MET A 130 -13.03 -14.11 16.97
CA MET A 130 -12.42 -14.59 15.73
C MET A 130 -13.34 -15.55 14.97
N LYS A 131 -14.13 -16.36 15.68
CA LYS A 131 -15.12 -17.24 15.07
C LYS A 131 -16.25 -16.43 14.43
N GLU A 132 -16.75 -15.40 15.13
CA GLU A 132 -17.76 -14.49 14.61
C GLU A 132 -17.27 -13.75 13.35
N VAL A 133 -16.07 -13.17 13.39
CA VAL A 133 -15.46 -12.51 12.23
C VAL A 133 -15.31 -13.48 11.05
N ARG A 134 -14.88 -14.72 11.30
CA ARG A 134 -14.78 -15.74 10.25
C ARG A 134 -16.15 -16.04 9.63
N THR A 135 -17.20 -16.14 10.44
CA THR A 135 -18.57 -16.34 9.96
C THR A 135 -19.06 -15.16 9.13
N GLN A 136 -18.81 -13.92 9.57
CA GLN A 136 -19.15 -12.71 8.81
C GLN A 136 -18.40 -12.65 7.47
N LEU A 137 -17.12 -13.03 7.45
CA LEU A 137 -16.33 -13.10 6.22
C LEU A 137 -16.91 -14.11 5.23
N GLN A 138 -17.27 -15.31 5.70
CA GLN A 138 -17.93 -16.33 4.88
C GLN A 138 -19.28 -15.86 4.32
N GLN A 139 -20.03 -15.05 5.07
CA GLN A 139 -21.28 -14.45 4.58
C GLN A 139 -21.05 -13.34 3.56
N SER A 140 -19.92 -12.63 3.62
CA SER A 140 -19.58 -11.55 2.68
C SER A 140 -19.04 -12.05 1.34
N GLU A 141 -18.42 -13.23 1.31
CA GLU A 141 -17.83 -13.83 0.12
C GLU A 141 -18.80 -14.00 -1.08
N PRO A 142 -20.05 -14.49 -0.91
CA PRO A 142 -21.00 -14.56 -2.02
C PRO A 142 -21.43 -13.17 -2.53
N LEU A 143 -21.48 -12.15 -1.66
CA LEU A 143 -21.81 -10.78 -2.08
C LEU A 143 -20.71 -10.21 -2.98
N VAL A 144 -19.45 -10.47 -2.64
CA VAL A 144 -18.30 -10.07 -3.48
C VAL A 144 -18.36 -10.78 -4.84
N HIS A 145 -18.71 -12.06 -4.87
CA HIS A 145 -18.89 -12.80 -6.12
C HIS A 145 -20.02 -12.21 -6.97
N GLN A 146 -21.18 -11.95 -6.36
CA GLN A 146 -22.31 -11.35 -7.05
C GLN A 146 -21.99 -9.95 -7.62
N LEU A 147 -21.23 -9.12 -6.88
CA LEU A 147 -20.78 -7.82 -7.37
C LEU A 147 -19.82 -7.96 -8.55
N ARG A 148 -18.92 -8.94 -8.51
CA ARG A 148 -18.00 -9.23 -9.63
C ARG A 148 -18.76 -9.65 -10.89
N ASP A 149 -19.74 -10.53 -10.75
CA ASP A 149 -20.55 -11.00 -11.88
C ASP A 149 -21.37 -9.86 -12.50
N ARG A 150 -21.92 -8.97 -11.67
CA ARG A 150 -22.62 -7.76 -12.14
C ARG A 150 -21.68 -6.81 -12.87
N LEU A 151 -20.48 -6.58 -12.34
CA LEU A 151 -19.48 -5.71 -12.97
C LEU A 151 -19.05 -6.25 -14.34
N ALA A 152 -18.83 -7.57 -14.43
CA ALA A 152 -18.51 -8.24 -15.69
C ALA A 152 -19.65 -8.11 -16.73
N GLY A 153 -20.91 -8.22 -16.28
CA GLY A 153 -22.08 -7.97 -17.14
C GLY A 153 -22.16 -6.54 -17.66
N GLU A 154 -21.89 -5.54 -16.81
CA GLU A 154 -21.86 -4.13 -17.23
C GLU A 154 -20.71 -3.83 -18.20
N GLU A 155 -19.53 -4.43 -17.98
CA GLU A 155 -18.37 -4.29 -18.87
C GLU A 155 -18.65 -4.87 -20.27
N GLN A 156 -19.34 -6.01 -20.33
CA GLN A 156 -19.77 -6.61 -21.59
C GLN A 156 -20.78 -5.72 -22.34
N LEU A 157 -21.74 -5.13 -21.63
CA LEU A 157 -22.70 -4.17 -22.21
C LEU A 157 -22.01 -2.91 -22.73
N LEU A 158 -21.03 -2.37 -21.99
CA LEU A 158 -20.25 -1.22 -22.45
C LEU A 158 -19.44 -1.54 -23.71
N THR A 159 -18.91 -2.76 -23.80
CA THR A 159 -18.18 -3.24 -24.99
C THR A 159 -19.12 -3.36 -26.20
N GLU A 160 -20.31 -3.92 -26.00
CA GLU A 160 -21.33 -4.03 -27.07
C GLU A 160 -21.80 -2.65 -27.54
N GLN A 161 -22.05 -1.72 -26.60
CA GLN A 161 -22.40 -0.35 -26.95
C GLN A 161 -21.25 0.37 -27.65
N GLY A 162 -20.01 0.17 -27.23
CA GLY A 162 -18.82 0.68 -27.91
C GLY A 162 -18.72 0.19 -29.35
N GLY A 163 -19.00 -1.10 -29.59
CA GLY A 163 -19.09 -1.69 -30.93
C GLY A 163 -20.15 -1.02 -31.79
N LYS A 164 -21.38 -0.90 -31.29
CA LYS A 164 -22.49 -0.19 -31.96
C LYS A 164 -22.15 1.27 -32.27
N LEU A 165 -21.46 1.97 -31.36
CA LEU A 165 -21.02 3.35 -31.58
C LEU A 165 -19.94 3.42 -32.67
N GLY A 166 -19.08 2.42 -32.74
CA GLY A 166 -18.11 2.23 -33.82
C GLY A 166 -18.77 2.04 -35.18
N GLU A 167 -19.76 1.15 -35.27
CA GLU A 167 -20.55 0.93 -36.50
C GLU A 167 -21.28 2.21 -36.94
N PHE A 168 -21.91 2.92 -35.99
CA PHE A 168 -22.55 4.19 -36.27
C PHE A 168 -21.57 5.24 -36.81
N ARG A 169 -20.36 5.30 -36.24
CA ARG A 169 -19.30 6.20 -36.71
C ARG A 169 -18.87 5.85 -38.14
N THR A 170 -18.71 4.56 -38.45
CA THR A 170 -18.40 4.12 -39.82
C THR A 170 -19.50 4.51 -40.79
N SER A 171 -20.76 4.29 -40.42
CA SER A 171 -21.91 4.69 -41.25
C SER A 171 -21.96 6.21 -41.49
N LEU A 172 -21.60 7.04 -40.50
CA LEU A 172 -21.46 8.48 -40.67
C LEU A 172 -20.36 8.86 -41.66
N VAL A 173 -19.22 8.16 -41.65
CA VAL A 173 -18.13 8.38 -42.61
C VAL A 173 -18.58 7.98 -44.02
N ASP A 174 -19.25 6.84 -44.19
CA ASP A 174 -19.80 6.40 -45.46
C ASP A 174 -20.81 7.43 -46.01
N TYR A 175 -21.68 7.96 -45.14
CA TYR A 175 -22.63 9.00 -45.52
C TYR A 175 -21.93 10.29 -45.95
N GLN A 176 -20.86 10.70 -45.26
CA GLN A 176 -20.03 11.84 -45.68
C GLN A 176 -19.37 11.61 -47.04
N GLN A 177 -18.90 10.39 -47.32
CA GLN A 177 -18.32 10.02 -48.61
C GLN A 177 -19.34 10.14 -49.75
N VAL A 178 -20.58 9.67 -49.51
CA VAL A 178 -21.69 9.80 -50.46
C VAL A 178 -22.06 11.26 -50.69
N LEU A 179 -22.11 12.08 -49.64
CA LEU A 179 -22.35 13.53 -49.79
C LEU A 179 -21.24 14.22 -50.59
N ALA A 180 -19.98 13.80 -50.42
CA ALA A 180 -18.85 14.33 -51.18
C ALA A 180 -18.95 13.97 -52.66
N SER A 181 -19.28 12.71 -52.99
CA SER A 181 -19.46 12.29 -54.38
C SER A 181 -20.65 12.98 -55.05
N LEU A 182 -21.76 13.18 -54.32
CA LEU A 182 -22.91 13.92 -54.82
C LEU A 182 -22.56 15.39 -55.10
N ARG A 183 -21.81 16.05 -54.21
CA ARG A 183 -21.32 17.42 -54.45
C ARG A 183 -20.44 17.50 -55.70
N GLN A 184 -19.58 16.52 -55.90
CA GLN A 184 -18.75 16.45 -57.11
C GLN A 184 -19.59 16.28 -58.38
N GLN A 185 -20.62 15.42 -58.36
CA GLN A 185 -21.55 15.27 -59.48
C GLN A 185 -22.31 16.55 -59.79
N VAL A 186 -22.81 17.26 -58.78
CA VAL A 186 -23.49 18.56 -58.96
C VAL A 186 -22.53 19.56 -59.62
N THR A 187 -21.29 19.63 -59.14
CA THR A 187 -20.27 20.54 -59.72
C THR A 187 -19.97 20.18 -61.19
N GLN A 188 -19.88 18.89 -61.52
CA GLN A 188 -19.70 18.43 -62.90
C GLN A 188 -20.90 18.78 -63.79
N GLN A 189 -22.12 18.64 -63.27
CA GLN A 189 -23.33 19.03 -63.99
C GLN A 189 -23.39 20.55 -64.23
N GLU A 190 -23.02 21.37 -63.25
CA GLU A 190 -22.93 22.82 -63.41
C GLU A 190 -21.92 23.22 -64.50
N GLN A 191 -20.74 22.57 -64.53
CA GLN A 191 -19.75 22.79 -65.58
C GLN A 191 -20.29 22.38 -66.96
N HIS A 192 -20.99 21.25 -67.05
CA HIS A 192 -21.58 20.79 -68.30
C HIS A 192 -22.66 21.75 -68.81
N ILE A 193 -23.52 22.25 -67.92
CA ILE A 193 -24.54 23.27 -68.24
C ILE A 193 -23.86 24.57 -68.73
N ALA A 194 -22.78 25.00 -68.08
CA ALA A 194 -22.04 26.19 -68.52
C ALA A 194 -21.43 26.01 -69.92
N GLU A 195 -20.94 24.82 -70.25
CA GLU A 195 -20.42 24.52 -71.58
C GLU A 195 -21.54 24.47 -72.64
N LEU A 196 -22.68 23.86 -72.31
CA LEU A 196 -23.87 23.90 -73.17
C LEU A 196 -24.33 25.34 -73.45
N HIS A 197 -24.33 26.21 -72.43
CA HIS A 197 -24.65 27.63 -72.63
C HIS A 197 -23.68 28.31 -73.61
N LYS A 198 -22.37 28.09 -73.50
CA LYS A 198 -21.39 28.64 -74.46
C LYS A 198 -21.64 28.16 -75.89
N GLN A 199 -22.00 26.89 -76.07
CA GLN A 199 -22.33 26.34 -77.38
C GLN A 199 -23.61 26.96 -77.97
N ILE A 200 -24.63 27.19 -77.13
CA ILE A 200 -25.86 27.87 -77.53
C ILE A 200 -25.54 29.30 -77.96
N ASP A 201 -24.77 30.06 -77.19
CA ASP A 201 -24.37 31.43 -77.53
C ASP A 201 -23.57 31.50 -78.83
N PHE A 202 -22.67 30.55 -79.06
CA PHE A 202 -21.91 30.46 -80.30
C PHE A 202 -22.82 30.20 -81.51
N LYS A 203 -23.76 29.24 -81.39
CA LYS A 203 -24.74 28.97 -82.45
C LYS A 203 -25.69 30.13 -82.68
N ALA A 204 -26.12 30.82 -81.63
CA ALA A 204 -26.95 32.02 -81.74
C ALA A 204 -26.23 33.10 -82.55
N LYS A 205 -24.96 33.41 -82.23
CA LYS A 205 -24.14 34.35 -83.01
C LYS A 205 -23.95 33.92 -84.46
N GLN A 206 -23.77 32.62 -84.72
CA GLN A 206 -23.66 32.10 -86.08
C GLN A 206 -24.97 32.28 -86.86
N HIS A 207 -26.12 32.05 -86.21
CA HIS A 207 -27.43 32.25 -86.80
C HIS A 207 -27.73 33.73 -87.04
N ASP A 208 -27.35 34.63 -86.14
CA ASP A 208 -27.47 36.07 -86.31
C ASP A 208 -26.65 36.54 -87.53
N ALA A 209 -25.40 36.07 -87.66
CA ALA A 209 -24.56 36.36 -88.82
C ALA A 209 -25.16 35.84 -90.13
N GLN A 210 -25.74 34.63 -90.13
CA GLN A 210 -26.48 34.10 -91.28
C GLN A 210 -27.69 34.96 -91.62
N THR A 211 -28.42 35.43 -90.61
CA THR A 211 -29.61 36.27 -90.79
C THR A 211 -29.22 37.63 -91.38
N GLU A 212 -28.14 38.23 -90.89
CA GLU A 212 -27.59 39.48 -91.43
C GLU A 212 -27.12 39.32 -92.88
N GLN A 213 -26.48 38.19 -93.21
CA GLN A 213 -26.09 37.86 -94.58
C GLN A 213 -27.30 37.68 -95.51
N VAL A 214 -28.35 37.00 -95.06
CA VAL A 214 -29.60 36.85 -95.82
C VAL A 214 -30.25 38.22 -96.05
N GLN A 215 -30.26 39.08 -95.04
CA GLN A 215 -30.80 40.44 -95.17
C GLN A 215 -30.00 41.28 -96.18
N ALA A 216 -28.67 41.20 -96.15
CA ALA A 216 -27.80 41.88 -97.11
C ALA A 216 -28.05 41.40 -98.55
N ASN A 217 -28.20 40.09 -98.75
CA ASN A 217 -28.57 39.52 -100.06
C ASN A 217 -29.94 40.03 -100.52
N PHE A 218 -30.91 40.15 -99.60
CA PHE A 218 -32.24 40.66 -99.92
C PHE A 218 -32.22 42.14 -100.31
N GLU A 219 -31.37 42.95 -99.67
CA GLU A 219 -31.16 44.34 -100.06
C GLU A 219 -30.51 44.47 -101.44
N GLU A 220 -29.55 43.60 -101.76
CA GLU A 220 -28.94 43.54 -103.09
C GLU A 220 -29.97 43.17 -104.16
N VAL A 221 -30.79 42.14 -103.91
CA VAL A 221 -31.91 41.78 -104.78
C VAL A 221 -32.86 42.97 -104.95
N ARG A 222 -33.20 43.68 -103.87
CA ARG A 222 -34.06 44.87 -103.92
C ARG A 222 -33.46 45.99 -104.78
N ARG A 223 -32.15 46.26 -104.66
CA ARG A 223 -31.45 47.24 -105.52
C ARG A 223 -31.45 46.82 -106.98
N SER A 224 -31.24 45.54 -107.26
CA SER A 224 -31.31 44.98 -108.61
C SER A 224 -32.70 45.16 -109.22
N ILE A 225 -33.76 44.82 -108.46
CA ILE A 225 -35.15 45.06 -108.87
C ILE A 225 -35.39 46.54 -109.15
N GLN A 226 -34.97 47.45 -108.26
CA GLN A 226 -35.10 48.89 -108.50
C GLN A 226 -34.37 49.37 -109.75
N SER A 227 -33.19 48.83 -110.04
CA SER A 227 -32.44 49.13 -111.26
C SER A 227 -33.19 48.66 -112.50
N VAL A 228 -33.75 47.44 -112.48
CA VAL A 228 -34.56 46.91 -113.59
C VAL A 228 -35.82 47.74 -113.79
N VAL A 229 -36.49 48.16 -112.71
CA VAL A 229 -37.65 49.06 -112.78
C VAL A 229 -37.24 50.39 -113.42
N GLY A 230 -36.12 50.99 -112.99
CA GLY A 230 -35.63 52.25 -113.55
C GLY A 230 -35.21 52.16 -115.02
N THR A 231 -34.66 51.03 -115.47
CA THR A 231 -34.39 50.82 -116.90
C THR A 231 -35.68 50.63 -117.68
N LEU A 232 -36.67 49.91 -117.14
CA LEU A 232 -38.00 49.77 -117.74
C LEU A 232 -38.69 51.12 -117.89
N GLU A 233 -38.60 51.98 -116.86
CA GLU A 233 -39.19 53.32 -116.86
C GLU A 233 -38.55 54.21 -117.93
N LYS A 234 -37.21 54.17 -118.08
CA LYS A 234 -36.51 54.84 -119.18
C LYS A 234 -36.96 54.33 -120.56
N VAL A 235 -37.08 53.01 -120.72
CA VAL A 235 -37.57 52.40 -121.98
C VAL A 235 -39.00 52.87 -122.26
N SER A 236 -39.87 52.90 -121.25
CA SER A 236 -41.24 53.38 -121.36
C SER A 236 -41.30 54.84 -121.81
N VAL A 237 -40.48 55.73 -121.22
CA VAL A 237 -40.39 57.15 -121.64
C VAL A 237 -39.90 57.29 -123.08
N THR A 238 -38.86 56.55 -123.48
CA THR A 238 -38.40 56.59 -124.89
C THR A 238 -39.43 56.02 -125.86
N PHE A 239 -40.18 55.01 -125.44
CA PHE A 239 -41.24 54.42 -126.26
C PHE A 239 -42.41 55.40 -126.41
N GLY A 240 -42.81 56.08 -125.33
CA GLY A 240 -43.79 57.16 -125.34
C GLY A 240 -43.40 58.30 -126.27
N GLY A 241 -42.15 58.79 -126.19
CA GLY A 241 -41.68 59.85 -127.08
C GLY A 241 -41.65 59.47 -128.57
N ARG A 242 -41.36 58.21 -128.90
CA ARG A 242 -41.47 57.70 -130.28
C ARG A 242 -42.92 57.57 -130.74
N LEU A 243 -43.83 57.21 -129.83
CA LEU A 243 -45.26 57.11 -130.11
C LEU A 243 -45.86 58.48 -130.45
N ASP A 244 -45.51 59.50 -129.68
CA ASP A 244 -45.90 60.90 -129.93
C ASP A 244 -45.37 61.39 -131.29
N GLU A 245 -44.14 61.00 -131.66
CA GLU A 245 -43.56 61.33 -132.97
C GLU A 245 -44.31 60.64 -134.13
N HIS A 246 -44.77 59.40 -133.93
CA HIS A 246 -45.60 58.68 -134.89
C HIS A 246 -47.02 59.27 -135.00
N GLU A 247 -47.58 59.77 -133.90
CA GLU A 247 -48.89 60.44 -133.89
C GLU A 247 -48.86 61.80 -134.60
N GLN A 248 -47.76 62.56 -134.44
CA GLN A 248 -47.50 63.79 -135.22
C GLN A 248 -47.28 63.53 -136.72
N LYS A 249 -46.75 62.35 -137.09
CA LYS A 249 -46.59 61.94 -138.50
C LYS A 249 -47.91 61.45 -139.10
N LEU A 250 -48.77 60.77 -138.33
CA LEU A 250 -50.11 60.37 -138.78
C LEU A 250 -51.03 61.57 -139.02
N SER A 251 -50.96 62.60 -138.19
CA SER A 251 -51.80 63.80 -138.34
C SER A 251 -51.42 64.67 -139.55
N ARG A 252 -50.22 64.49 -140.14
CA ARG A 252 -49.82 65.13 -141.41
C ARG A 252 -50.22 64.36 -142.67
N VAL A 253 -50.42 63.04 -142.56
CA VAL A 253 -50.80 62.18 -143.70
C VAL A 253 -52.34 62.07 -143.83
N SER A 254 -53.09 62.32 -142.75
CA SER A 254 -54.56 62.25 -142.74
C SER A 254 -55.28 63.50 -143.30
N GLY A 255 -54.57 64.50 -143.84
CA GLY A 255 -55.16 65.77 -144.30
C GLY A 255 -55.56 65.84 -145.78
N GLN A 256 -55.29 64.80 -146.59
CA GLN A 256 -55.52 64.83 -148.05
C GLN A 256 -56.05 63.45 -148.52
N GLN A 257 -57.33 63.41 -148.95
CA GLN A 257 -58.12 62.29 -149.51
C GLN A 257 -59.01 61.44 -148.57
N GLY A 258 -60.30 61.37 -148.93
CA GLY A 258 -61.31 60.39 -148.50
C GLY A 258 -62.12 60.82 -147.26
N SER A 259 -63.31 61.42 -147.28
CA SER A 259 -64.55 61.26 -148.09
C SER A 259 -65.08 59.81 -148.18
N SER A 260 -66.24 59.60 -147.52
CA SER A 260 -67.31 58.63 -147.83
C SER A 260 -67.34 57.26 -147.11
N LEU A 261 -68.31 57.18 -146.17
CA LEU A 261 -69.32 56.13 -145.95
C LEU A 261 -68.96 54.71 -145.42
N TYR A 262 -69.93 54.23 -144.61
CA TYR A 262 -70.28 52.87 -144.13
C TYR A 262 -69.62 52.27 -142.86
N SER A 263 -70.38 52.42 -141.77
CA SER A 263 -70.97 51.38 -140.90
C SER A 263 -70.16 50.21 -140.31
N ASN A 264 -70.35 50.08 -138.99
CA ASN A 264 -70.47 48.86 -138.17
C ASN A 264 -69.31 47.84 -138.13
N ALA A 265 -68.57 47.87 -137.02
CA ALA A 265 -68.31 46.69 -136.18
C ALA A 265 -67.77 47.09 -134.79
N HIS A 266 -68.57 46.81 -133.76
CA HIS A 266 -68.24 46.25 -132.44
C HIS A 266 -66.96 46.64 -131.66
N MET A 267 -67.22 47.21 -130.47
CA MET A 267 -66.47 47.21 -129.18
C MET A 267 -65.09 47.90 -129.17
N PRO A 268 -64.56 48.43 -128.03
CA PRO A 268 -64.89 48.17 -126.62
C PRO A 268 -65.00 49.42 -125.71
N GLU A 269 -65.43 49.27 -124.45
CA GLU A 269 -65.17 50.25 -123.38
C GLU A 269 -64.94 49.48 -122.06
N ASN A 270 -63.72 49.31 -121.57
CA ASN A 270 -62.78 50.24 -120.93
C ASN A 270 -63.09 50.51 -119.44
N ARG A 271 -62.01 50.41 -118.65
CA ARG A 271 -61.75 50.96 -117.32
C ARG A 271 -62.23 50.23 -116.07
N ASP A 272 -61.24 49.56 -115.49
CA ASP A 272 -60.60 49.98 -114.24
C ASP A 272 -61.54 50.26 -113.07
N LEU A 273 -61.67 49.21 -112.26
CA LEU A 273 -61.93 49.30 -110.83
C LEU A 273 -60.77 50.05 -110.16
N SER A 274 -60.87 51.37 -110.11
CA SER A 274 -60.17 52.15 -109.09
C SER A 274 -61.07 52.27 -107.86
N ALA A 275 -60.55 51.68 -106.77
CA ALA A 275 -60.61 52.17 -105.41
C ALA A 275 -61.96 52.68 -104.87
N ARG A 276 -62.47 52.00 -103.84
CA ARG A 276 -62.64 52.67 -102.53
C ARG A 276 -62.97 51.71 -101.39
N SER A 277 -62.22 51.90 -100.30
CA SER A 277 -62.67 51.86 -98.89
C SER A 277 -63.40 50.60 -98.43
N THR A 278 -63.01 49.85 -97.41
CA THR A 278 -62.55 50.28 -96.09
C THR A 278 -62.40 48.98 -95.31
N ILE A 279 -61.22 48.65 -94.79
CA ILE A 279 -61.12 47.82 -93.58
C ILE A 279 -60.03 48.46 -92.71
N SER A 280 -60.43 49.52 -92.01
CA SER A 280 -59.75 49.95 -90.79
C SER A 280 -59.90 48.83 -89.77
N ARG A 281 -58.78 48.28 -89.29
CA ARG A 281 -58.23 48.60 -87.95
C ARG A 281 -59.25 48.46 -86.84
N ASP A 282 -58.95 47.50 -85.97
CA ASP A 282 -59.11 47.46 -84.52
C ASP A 282 -59.52 46.04 -84.11
N LEU A 283 -59.07 45.44 -83.02
CA LEU A 283 -58.26 45.87 -81.89
C LEU A 283 -57.91 44.57 -81.14
N LEU A 284 -56.70 44.53 -80.57
CA LEU A 284 -56.48 44.06 -79.21
C LEU A 284 -57.12 42.71 -78.81
N SER A 285 -56.36 41.63 -78.93
CA SER A 285 -56.56 40.47 -78.05
C SER A 285 -56.00 40.79 -76.66
N GLN A 286 -56.81 41.45 -75.84
CA GLN A 286 -56.69 41.42 -74.38
C GLN A 286 -57.72 40.45 -73.81
N ARG A 287 -57.26 39.44 -73.07
CA ARG A 287 -57.89 39.03 -71.81
C ARG A 287 -56.98 38.12 -70.99
N ALA A 288 -56.43 38.68 -69.92
CA ALA A 288 -56.28 37.97 -68.63
C ALA A 288 -57.54 38.30 -67.78
N PRO A 289 -57.73 37.88 -66.50
CA PRO A 289 -57.05 36.91 -65.62
C PRO A 289 -58.08 36.02 -64.83
N LEU A 290 -57.72 35.54 -63.61
CA LEU A 290 -58.54 34.97 -62.49
C LEU A 290 -58.63 33.43 -62.47
N SER A 291 -58.09 32.66 -61.51
CA SER A 291 -58.15 32.61 -60.02
C SER A 291 -59.01 31.43 -59.54
N SER A 292 -58.40 30.61 -58.66
CA SER A 292 -58.99 29.88 -57.51
C SER A 292 -60.14 28.88 -57.71
N GLN A 293 -59.86 27.61 -57.38
CA GLN A 293 -60.58 26.70 -56.42
C GLN A 293 -60.01 25.29 -56.66
N SER A 294 -59.24 24.66 -55.75
CA SER A 294 -59.58 24.09 -54.43
C SER A 294 -60.70 23.05 -54.45
N ASP A 295 -60.36 21.90 -53.86
CA ASP A 295 -61.18 20.84 -53.25
C ASP A 295 -61.13 19.49 -54.00
N ALA A 296 -60.99 18.33 -53.34
CA ALA A 296 -60.71 17.98 -51.95
C ALA A 296 -60.54 16.44 -51.89
N MET A 297 -60.24 15.96 -50.67
CA MET A 297 -60.28 14.58 -50.16
C MET A 297 -59.02 13.74 -50.41
N ALA A 298 -58.45 13.04 -49.43
CA ALA A 298 -58.74 12.90 -48.00
C ALA A 298 -57.43 12.41 -47.37
N GLY A 299 -57.01 12.94 -46.23
CA GLY A 299 -57.41 12.42 -44.91
C GLY A 299 -56.22 11.67 -44.32
N SER A 300 -55.52 12.27 -43.36
CA SER A 300 -55.75 12.04 -41.91
C SER A 300 -54.75 11.00 -41.40
N GLN A 301 -54.03 11.13 -40.28
CA GLN A 301 -53.89 12.12 -39.21
C GLN A 301 -52.62 11.67 -38.46
N ALA A 302 -51.75 12.59 -38.04
CA ALA A 302 -51.60 13.04 -36.64
C ALA A 302 -51.01 11.95 -35.72
N SER A 303 -50.12 12.20 -34.77
CA SER A 303 -49.82 13.38 -33.92
C SER A 303 -48.62 12.91 -33.05
N LYS A 304 -47.83 13.67 -32.30
CA LYS A 304 -47.96 14.96 -31.62
C LYS A 304 -46.63 15.25 -30.92
N GLU A 305 -46.29 16.55 -30.84
CA GLU A 305 -45.80 17.30 -29.66
C GLU A 305 -44.57 16.80 -28.87
N SER A 306 -43.76 17.64 -28.24
CA SER A 306 -43.55 19.09 -28.23
C SER A 306 -42.39 19.33 -27.24
N SER A 307 -41.71 20.45 -27.41
CA SER A 307 -41.07 21.24 -26.35
C SER A 307 -39.99 20.57 -25.51
N ARG A 308 -38.75 20.92 -25.85
CA ARG A 308 -37.58 20.95 -24.98
C ARG A 308 -37.46 22.36 -24.40
N SER A 309 -37.28 22.47 -23.08
CA SER A 309 -36.96 23.71 -22.40
C SER A 309 -35.93 23.43 -21.29
N VAL A 310 -34.82 24.19 -21.33
CA VAL A 310 -34.11 24.83 -20.18
C VAL A 310 -33.42 23.87 -19.17
N VAL A 311 -32.25 24.07 -18.54
CA VAL A 311 -31.12 25.03 -18.48
C VAL A 311 -30.12 24.42 -17.46
N THR A 312 -28.89 24.98 -17.35
CA THR A 312 -27.88 24.85 -16.26
C THR A 312 -27.18 23.49 -16.08
N GLY A 313 -25.87 23.40 -15.89
CA GLY A 313 -24.92 24.21 -15.11
C GLY A 313 -24.43 23.32 -13.96
N SER A 314 -23.22 22.75 -14.04
CA SER A 314 -21.98 23.26 -13.43
C SER A 314 -21.70 22.74 -12.01
N VAL A 315 -20.59 22.00 -11.91
CA VAL A 315 -19.56 21.97 -10.84
C VAL A 315 -19.80 21.18 -9.54
N ALA A 316 -18.90 20.20 -9.38
CA ALA A 316 -18.13 19.73 -8.22
C ALA A 316 -18.62 19.96 -6.78
N THR A 317 -18.46 18.90 -5.97
CA THR A 317 -17.88 19.00 -4.63
C THR A 317 -17.23 17.68 -4.20
N TYR A 318 -16.00 17.79 -3.71
CA TYR A 318 -15.26 16.85 -2.89
C TYR A 318 -15.96 16.57 -1.54
N ALA A 319 -15.81 15.36 -1.00
CA ALA A 319 -15.42 15.03 0.40
C ALA A 319 -15.34 13.47 0.56
N PRO A 320 -14.91 12.91 1.71
CA PRO A 320 -13.56 12.39 1.91
C PRO A 320 -13.54 10.88 2.22
N SER A 321 -12.46 10.17 1.88
CA SER A 321 -12.27 8.77 2.33
C SER A 321 -11.25 8.72 3.45
N ALA A 322 -11.77 8.62 4.67
CA ALA A 322 -11.04 8.12 5.84
C ALA A 322 -11.30 6.62 5.98
N GLN A 323 -10.31 5.94 6.58
CA GLN A 323 -10.37 4.60 7.18
C GLN A 323 -10.25 3.39 6.23
N LEU A 324 -9.02 2.91 6.08
CA LEU A 324 -8.74 1.48 5.95
C LEU A 324 -7.58 1.14 6.89
N SER A 325 -7.94 0.65 8.08
CA SER A 325 -7.05 -0.10 8.95
C SER A 325 -7.26 -1.59 8.71
N ARG A 326 -6.13 -2.28 8.50
CA ARG A 326 -5.85 -3.72 8.64
C ARG A 326 -6.34 -4.64 7.51
N THR A 327 -5.38 -5.19 6.77
CA THR A 327 -4.89 -6.57 7.00
C THR A 327 -3.48 -6.70 6.42
N LEU A 328 -2.52 -7.15 7.23
CA LEU A 328 -1.15 -7.46 6.81
C LEU A 328 -1.15 -8.70 5.89
N PRO A 329 -0.62 -8.64 4.66
CA PRO A 329 -0.33 -9.83 3.87
C PRO A 329 1.05 -10.38 4.23
N ALA A 330 1.11 -11.66 4.60
CA ALA A 330 2.34 -12.43 4.53
C ALA A 330 2.75 -12.63 3.06
N PRO A 331 4.04 -12.60 2.70
CA PRO A 331 4.45 -13.00 1.36
C PRO A 331 4.54 -14.54 1.29
N GLY A 332 3.82 -15.14 0.35
CA GLY A 332 4.20 -16.44 -0.22
C GLY A 332 3.26 -17.61 0.05
N GLY A 333 2.63 -18.08 -1.03
CA GLY A 333 1.86 -19.33 -1.15
C GLY A 333 0.68 -19.09 -2.09
N THR A 334 0.79 -19.31 -3.41
CA THR A 334 1.11 -20.56 -4.05
C THR A 334 1.74 -20.36 -5.44
N SER A 335 2.82 -21.09 -5.72
CA SER A 335 3.08 -21.71 -7.02
C SER A 335 4.16 -22.76 -6.81
N GLU A 336 3.73 -24.01 -6.73
CA GLU A 336 4.60 -25.15 -7.00
C GLU A 336 5.05 -25.05 -8.46
N THR A 337 6.33 -24.83 -8.68
CA THR A 337 7.08 -25.44 -9.77
C THR A 337 8.53 -25.47 -9.37
N ASP A 338 8.96 -26.69 -9.11
CA ASP A 338 10.34 -27.13 -8.95
C ASP A 338 11.21 -26.58 -10.11
N SER A 339 12.01 -25.56 -9.84
CA SER A 339 13.20 -25.27 -10.65
C SER A 339 14.25 -24.55 -9.80
N SER A 340 15.32 -25.26 -9.49
CA SER A 340 16.58 -24.75 -9.00
C SER A 340 17.30 -23.97 -10.11
N GLY A 341 16.71 -22.85 -10.53
CA GLY A 341 17.36 -21.85 -11.39
C GLY A 341 18.17 -20.85 -10.55
N PRO A 342 19.27 -20.29 -11.08
CA PRO A 342 20.00 -19.23 -10.39
C PRO A 342 19.06 -18.03 -10.24
N VAL A 343 18.80 -17.64 -8.99
CA VAL A 343 18.13 -16.37 -8.65
C VAL A 343 18.71 -15.29 -9.56
N ASP A 344 17.86 -14.57 -10.29
CA ASP A 344 18.25 -13.52 -11.24
C ASP A 344 18.86 -12.31 -10.49
N THR A 345 20.04 -12.56 -9.95
CA THR A 345 20.76 -11.74 -8.98
C THR A 345 21.21 -10.45 -9.66
N ARG A 346 21.46 -10.52 -10.98
CA ARG A 346 21.85 -9.37 -11.79
C ARG A 346 20.70 -8.36 -11.93
N ASN A 347 19.48 -8.81 -12.20
CA ASN A 347 18.32 -7.91 -12.26
C ASN A 347 17.91 -7.38 -10.89
N ALA A 348 18.03 -8.19 -9.84
CA ALA A 348 17.85 -7.74 -8.46
C ALA A 348 18.82 -6.59 -8.13
N GLN A 349 20.12 -6.78 -8.39
CA GLN A 349 21.15 -5.78 -8.08
C GLN A 349 20.93 -4.46 -8.82
N VAL A 350 20.54 -4.51 -10.11
CA VAL A 350 20.25 -3.29 -10.90
C VAL A 350 19.07 -2.49 -10.31
N LEU A 351 18.00 -3.17 -9.91
CA LEU A 351 16.84 -2.50 -9.31
C LEU A 351 17.16 -1.91 -7.93
N TYR A 352 17.93 -2.65 -7.13
CA TYR A 352 18.43 -2.17 -5.84
C TYR A 352 19.31 -0.92 -6.00
N ASP A 353 20.27 -0.95 -6.92
CA ASP A 353 21.20 0.16 -7.17
C ASP A 353 20.47 1.40 -7.68
N ARG A 354 19.43 1.23 -8.50
CA ARG A 354 18.56 2.34 -8.94
C ARG A 354 17.84 3.00 -7.77
N ALA A 355 17.18 2.21 -6.92
CA ALA A 355 16.49 2.73 -5.73
C ALA A 355 17.48 3.40 -4.76
N MET A 356 18.68 2.85 -4.63
CA MET A 356 19.76 3.43 -3.83
C MET A 356 20.24 4.77 -4.37
N SER A 357 20.34 4.91 -5.70
CA SER A 357 20.71 6.17 -6.34
C SER A 357 19.68 7.27 -6.04
N LEU A 358 18.39 6.94 -6.10
CA LEU A 358 17.30 7.86 -5.75
C LEU A 358 17.35 8.28 -4.28
N LEU A 359 17.60 7.32 -3.38
CA LEU A 359 17.77 7.62 -1.95
C LEU A 359 18.95 8.57 -1.71
N ARG A 360 20.09 8.36 -2.38
CA ARG A 360 21.26 9.27 -2.28
C ARG A 360 20.99 10.66 -2.81
N GLN A 361 20.07 10.80 -3.77
CA GLN A 361 19.61 12.09 -4.29
C GLN A 361 18.58 12.77 -3.36
N GLY A 362 18.17 12.11 -2.27
CA GLY A 362 17.14 12.60 -1.35
C GLY A 362 15.71 12.45 -1.87
N ASN A 363 15.51 11.73 -2.99
CA ASN A 363 14.18 11.49 -3.53
C ASN A 363 13.54 10.27 -2.85
N PHE A 364 13.11 10.46 -1.60
CA PHE A 364 12.61 9.39 -0.74
C PHE A 364 11.34 8.71 -1.30
N ALA A 365 10.45 9.46 -1.95
CA ALA A 365 9.19 8.94 -2.49
C ALA A 365 9.39 7.99 -3.69
N GLU A 366 10.30 8.34 -4.60
CA GLU A 366 10.65 7.44 -5.70
C GLU A 366 11.50 6.27 -5.21
N ALA A 367 12.40 6.51 -4.25
CA ALA A 367 13.20 5.46 -3.65
C ALA A 367 12.36 4.41 -2.91
N SER A 368 11.35 4.83 -2.11
CA SER A 368 10.43 3.93 -1.42
C SER A 368 9.64 3.08 -2.41
N THR A 369 9.16 3.67 -3.51
CA THR A 369 8.52 2.93 -4.61
C THR A 369 9.46 1.89 -5.23
N GLY A 370 10.72 2.26 -5.45
CA GLY A 370 11.77 1.38 -5.97
C GLY A 370 12.06 0.19 -5.05
N PHE A 371 12.25 0.44 -3.74
CA PHE A 371 12.48 -0.62 -2.76
C PHE A 371 11.25 -1.51 -2.55
N SER A 372 10.05 -0.95 -2.53
CA SER A 372 8.80 -1.74 -2.46
C SER A 372 8.67 -2.67 -3.67
N THR A 373 8.98 -2.17 -4.87
CA THR A 373 9.00 -2.98 -6.09
C THR A 373 10.06 -4.08 -5.99
N PHE A 374 11.27 -3.75 -5.53
CA PHE A 374 12.33 -4.72 -5.32
C PHE A 374 11.89 -5.86 -4.38
N LEU A 375 11.27 -5.53 -3.24
CA LEU A 375 10.83 -6.52 -2.24
C LEU A 375 9.69 -7.41 -2.77
N ARG A 376 8.81 -6.87 -3.62
CA ARG A 376 7.75 -7.66 -4.26
C ARG A 376 8.30 -8.62 -5.32
N THR A 377 9.31 -8.19 -6.07
CA THR A 377 9.86 -8.98 -7.19
C THR A 377 10.97 -9.94 -6.75
N PHE A 378 11.74 -9.59 -5.73
CA PHE A 378 12.95 -10.31 -5.29
C PHE A 378 12.97 -10.52 -3.77
N ALA A 379 11.88 -11.04 -3.21
CA ALA A 379 11.73 -11.27 -1.76
C ALA A 379 12.82 -12.19 -1.17
N ASP A 380 13.30 -13.16 -1.94
CA ASP A 380 14.32 -14.14 -1.54
C ASP A 380 15.76 -13.70 -1.83
N SER A 381 15.96 -12.48 -2.35
CA SER A 381 17.29 -11.97 -2.64
C SER A 381 18.11 -11.78 -1.35
N PRO A 382 19.43 -12.00 -1.38
CA PRO A 382 20.31 -11.64 -0.25
C PRO A 382 20.26 -10.12 0.08
N LEU A 383 19.80 -9.29 -0.86
CA LEU A 383 19.61 -7.86 -0.66
C LEU A 383 18.24 -7.49 -0.07
N ALA A 384 17.32 -8.45 0.10
CA ALA A 384 15.96 -8.17 0.58
C ALA A 384 15.95 -7.54 1.98
N SER A 385 16.72 -8.07 2.93
CA SER A 385 16.83 -7.47 4.26
C SER A 385 17.41 -6.05 4.25
N ASN A 386 18.33 -5.76 3.33
CA ASN A 386 18.84 -4.41 3.11
C ASN A 386 17.78 -3.50 2.49
N ALA A 387 17.08 -3.96 1.45
CA ALA A 387 16.03 -3.18 0.78
C ALA A 387 14.88 -2.84 1.73
N GLN A 388 14.49 -3.78 2.60
CA GLN A 388 13.49 -3.59 3.65
C GLN A 388 13.93 -2.51 4.65
N TYR A 389 15.19 -2.53 5.08
CA TYR A 389 15.75 -1.46 5.91
C TYR A 389 15.72 -0.10 5.21
N TRP A 390 16.15 -0.02 3.95
CA TRP A 390 16.18 1.23 3.21
C TRP A 390 14.79 1.77 2.88
N LEU A 391 13.79 0.91 2.71
CA LEU A 391 12.39 1.32 2.61
C LEU A 391 11.93 2.04 3.89
N GLY A 392 12.28 1.50 5.07
CA GLY A 392 12.05 2.19 6.34
C GLY A 392 12.79 3.54 6.42
N GLU A 393 14.04 3.60 5.95
CA GLU A 393 14.80 4.87 5.90
C GLU A 393 14.16 5.90 4.98
N CYS A 394 13.55 5.49 3.85
CA CYS A 394 12.80 6.40 2.98
C CYS A 394 11.62 7.02 3.74
N TYR A 395 10.80 6.20 4.40
CA TYR A 395 9.66 6.71 5.17
C TYR A 395 10.12 7.58 6.35
N TYR A 396 11.23 7.23 7.00
CA TYR A 396 11.83 8.08 8.02
C TYR A 396 12.23 9.45 7.44
N GLY A 397 12.87 9.48 6.26
CA GLY A 397 13.24 10.70 5.55
C GLY A 397 12.04 11.57 5.16
N GLU A 398 10.91 10.94 4.84
CA GLU A 398 9.62 11.61 4.59
C GLU A 398 8.90 12.09 5.86
N ARG A 399 9.48 11.88 7.06
CA ARG A 399 8.83 12.11 8.38
C ARG A 399 7.56 11.27 8.60
N ARG A 400 7.42 10.18 7.86
CA ARG A 400 6.35 9.19 7.97
C ARG A 400 6.77 8.13 9.00
N PHE A 401 6.89 8.57 10.25
CA PHE A 401 7.54 7.79 11.30
C PHE A 401 6.80 6.50 11.65
N GLN A 402 5.47 6.48 11.59
CA GLN A 402 4.69 5.28 11.83
C GLN A 402 4.94 4.22 10.75
N GLU A 403 4.90 4.61 9.47
CA GLU A 403 5.21 3.70 8.37
C GLU A 403 6.67 3.25 8.39
N ALA A 404 7.59 4.13 8.81
CA ALA A 404 8.98 3.76 9.01
C ALA A 404 9.13 2.66 10.08
N ILE A 405 8.44 2.78 11.22
CA ILE A 405 8.43 1.75 12.27
C ILE A 405 7.96 0.42 11.69
N ASP A 406 6.81 0.42 10.99
CA ASP A 406 6.25 -0.80 10.40
C ASP A 406 7.26 -1.50 9.47
N GLU A 407 7.95 -0.75 8.60
CA GLU A 407 8.93 -1.33 7.68
C GLU A 407 10.23 -1.76 8.35
N PHE A 408 10.67 -1.09 9.42
CA PHE A 408 11.82 -1.53 10.22
C PHE A 408 11.49 -2.79 11.03
N GLU A 409 10.25 -2.93 11.54
CA GLU A 409 9.81 -4.11 12.26
C GLU A 409 9.84 -5.35 11.38
N ARG A 410 9.45 -5.19 10.12
CA ARG A 410 9.56 -6.24 9.10
C ARG A 410 10.98 -6.77 8.91
N VAL A 411 12.02 -5.96 9.15
CA VAL A 411 13.41 -6.42 9.02
C VAL A 411 13.71 -7.54 10.01
N PHE A 412 13.37 -7.38 11.30
CA PHE A 412 13.64 -8.43 12.27
C PHE A 412 12.57 -9.54 12.28
N ALA A 413 11.34 -9.24 11.84
CA ALA A 413 10.28 -10.24 11.72
C ALA A 413 10.55 -11.23 10.57
N PHE A 414 10.96 -10.75 9.40
CA PHE A 414 11.20 -11.60 8.22
C PHE A 414 12.67 -11.96 8.03
N TYR A 415 13.61 -11.17 8.55
CA TYR A 415 15.05 -11.38 8.38
C TYR A 415 15.83 -11.33 9.72
N PRO A 416 15.49 -12.19 10.72
CA PRO A 416 16.05 -12.12 12.07
C PRO A 416 17.58 -12.30 12.14
N SER A 417 18.19 -12.96 11.15
CA SER A 417 19.64 -13.17 11.06
C SER A 417 20.38 -12.05 10.30
N SER A 418 19.67 -11.02 9.83
CA SER A 418 20.28 -9.93 9.05
C SER A 418 21.15 -9.02 9.92
N ASN A 419 22.26 -8.54 9.35
CA ASN A 419 23.07 -7.49 9.95
C ASN A 419 22.36 -6.12 10.05
N LYS A 420 21.16 -5.98 9.45
CA LYS A 420 20.30 -4.79 9.58
C LYS A 420 19.40 -4.80 10.80
N VAL A 421 19.25 -5.92 11.50
CA VAL A 421 18.39 -5.99 12.70
C VAL A 421 18.76 -4.94 13.76
N PRO A 422 20.05 -4.77 14.16
CA PRO A 422 20.42 -3.73 15.13
C PRO A 422 20.14 -2.32 14.63
N ALA A 423 20.35 -2.06 13.34
CA ALA A 423 20.11 -0.76 12.71
C ALA A 423 18.62 -0.43 12.63
N SER A 424 17.76 -1.41 12.33
CA SER A 424 16.31 -1.26 12.35
C SER A 424 15.79 -0.95 13.74
N LEU A 425 16.22 -1.68 14.76
CA LEU A 425 15.82 -1.41 16.15
C LEU A 425 16.21 -0.01 16.59
N LEU A 426 17.42 0.44 16.24
CA LEU A 426 17.86 1.80 16.54
C LEU A 426 16.96 2.84 15.88
N LYS A 427 16.55 2.59 14.63
CA LYS A 427 15.68 3.51 13.87
C LYS A 427 14.23 3.49 14.35
N ILE A 428 13.69 2.35 14.77
CA ILE A 428 12.38 2.27 15.44
C ILE A 428 12.39 3.15 16.70
N ALA A 429 13.42 3.03 17.53
CA ALA A 429 13.53 3.86 18.73
C ALA A 429 13.61 5.36 18.40
N TYR A 430 14.35 5.75 17.34
CA TYR A 430 14.37 7.13 16.87
C TYR A 430 13.01 7.60 16.33
N SER A 431 12.30 6.77 15.57
CA SER A 431 10.96 7.10 15.09
C SER A 431 9.99 7.35 16.26
N HIS A 432 10.04 6.54 17.32
CA HIS A 432 9.25 6.78 18.52
C HIS A 432 9.65 8.08 19.25
N MET A 433 10.94 8.45 19.25
CA MET A 433 11.37 9.74 19.78
C MET A 433 10.77 10.91 18.99
N GLU A 434 10.77 10.84 17.66
CA GLU A 434 10.17 11.86 16.79
C GLU A 434 8.65 11.95 16.96
N LEU A 435 7.99 10.82 17.23
CA LEU A 435 6.57 10.75 17.61
C LEU A 435 6.27 11.19 19.05
N ARG A 436 7.31 11.53 19.84
CA ARG A 436 7.21 11.86 21.28
C ARG A 436 6.73 10.71 22.17
N GLU A 437 6.83 9.49 21.68
CA GLU A 437 6.49 8.25 22.40
C GLU A 437 7.70 7.74 23.19
N LEU A 438 8.21 8.57 24.10
CA LEU A 438 9.44 8.30 24.85
C LEU A 438 9.43 6.97 25.63
N PRO A 439 8.32 6.51 26.25
CA PRO A 439 8.28 5.19 26.88
C PRO A 439 8.54 4.03 25.89
N MET A 440 8.01 4.15 24.66
CA MET A 440 8.23 3.16 23.59
C MET A 440 9.67 3.21 23.09
N ALA A 441 10.19 4.42 22.83
CA ALA A 441 11.59 4.61 22.46
C ALA A 441 12.55 3.98 23.48
N ARG A 442 12.30 4.20 24.78
CA ARG A 442 13.07 3.59 25.88
C ARG A 442 13.05 2.07 25.82
N SER A 443 11.86 1.47 25.66
CA SER A 443 11.70 0.01 25.57
C SER A 443 12.53 -0.57 24.43
N VAL A 444 12.48 0.05 23.24
CA VAL A 444 13.20 -0.42 22.06
C VAL A 444 14.71 -0.24 22.20
N PHE A 445 15.18 0.89 22.77
CA PHE A 445 16.61 1.06 23.07
C PHE A 445 17.12 0.01 24.08
N GLN A 446 16.35 -0.29 25.13
CA GLN A 446 16.70 -1.36 26.08
C GLN A 446 16.76 -2.73 25.41
N GLN A 447 15.79 -3.02 24.52
CA GLN A 447 15.80 -4.25 23.73
C GLN A 447 17.08 -4.34 22.89
N LEU A 448 17.42 -3.30 22.13
CA LEU A 448 18.63 -3.27 21.29
C LEU A 448 19.91 -3.51 22.09
N VAL A 449 20.07 -2.83 23.23
CA VAL A 449 21.24 -3.01 24.11
C VAL A 449 21.29 -4.42 24.69
N ARG A 450 20.14 -5.02 25.01
CA ARG A 450 20.06 -6.37 25.57
C ARG A 450 20.30 -7.47 24.53
N THR A 451 19.75 -7.33 23.32
CA THR A 451 19.80 -8.38 22.30
C THR A 451 21.02 -8.28 21.38
N HIS A 452 21.57 -7.07 21.17
CA HIS A 452 22.75 -6.85 20.32
C HIS A 452 23.84 -6.00 21.01
N PRO A 453 24.33 -6.39 22.21
CA PRO A 453 25.22 -5.56 23.03
C PRO A 453 26.56 -5.21 22.37
N GLN A 454 27.03 -6.03 21.42
CA GLN A 454 28.31 -5.81 20.72
C GLN A 454 28.16 -5.01 19.41
N SER A 455 26.94 -4.63 19.02
CA SER A 455 26.72 -3.87 17.79
C SER A 455 27.13 -2.40 17.96
N PRO A 456 27.65 -1.74 16.90
CA PRO A 456 27.86 -0.29 16.92
C PRO A 456 26.59 0.51 17.27
N GLU A 457 25.44 -0.02 16.87
CA GLU A 457 24.12 0.55 17.13
C GLU A 457 23.77 0.52 18.61
N ALA A 458 24.13 -0.53 19.36
CA ALA A 458 23.92 -0.58 20.80
C ALA A 458 24.70 0.50 21.55
N GLY A 459 25.90 0.86 21.09
CA GLY A 459 26.66 1.99 21.64
C GLY A 459 25.91 3.32 21.47
N LYS A 460 25.32 3.56 20.29
CA LYS A 460 24.48 4.74 20.03
C LYS A 460 23.20 4.73 20.87
N ALA A 461 22.57 3.57 20.97
CA ALA A 461 21.36 3.36 21.77
C ALA A 461 21.59 3.66 23.25
N TYR A 462 22.74 3.28 23.80
CA TYR A 462 23.09 3.54 25.20
C TYR A 462 23.12 5.04 25.52
N GLY A 463 23.76 5.85 24.66
CA GLY A 463 23.79 7.31 24.83
C GLY A 463 22.39 7.93 24.80
N ARG A 464 21.56 7.53 23.84
CA ARG A 464 20.19 8.04 23.70
C ARG A 464 19.25 7.56 24.81
N LEU A 465 19.44 6.33 25.30
CA LEU A 465 18.69 5.79 26.42
C LEU A 465 18.86 6.66 27.68
N GLN A 466 20.08 7.16 27.94
CA GLN A 466 20.32 8.06 29.07
C GLN A 466 19.57 9.39 28.93
N GLU A 467 19.55 9.98 27.74
CA GLU A 467 18.79 11.20 27.45
C GLU A 467 17.28 10.98 27.65
N VAL A 468 16.74 9.87 27.12
CA VAL A 468 15.33 9.52 27.26
C VAL A 468 14.96 9.28 28.73
N ASN A 469 15.80 8.57 29.49
CA ASN A 469 15.57 8.35 30.92
C ASN A 469 15.60 9.66 31.71
N ALA A 470 16.58 10.53 31.44
CA ALA A 470 16.67 11.83 32.10
C ALA A 470 15.40 12.68 31.88
N PHE A 471 14.82 12.63 30.67
CA PHE A 471 13.58 13.34 30.34
C PHE A 471 12.33 12.72 31.00
N LEU A 472 12.29 11.39 31.12
CA LEU A 472 11.17 10.69 31.77
C LEU A 472 11.20 10.82 33.30
N ASP A 473 12.39 10.85 33.91
CA ASP A 473 12.57 10.92 35.36
C ASP A 473 12.46 12.37 35.89
N ASN A 474 12.64 13.39 35.04
CA ASN A 474 12.42 14.81 35.34
C ASN A 474 11.54 15.47 34.26
N PRO A 475 10.20 15.27 34.31
CA PRO A 475 9.29 15.98 33.43
C PRO A 475 9.26 17.46 33.83
N SER A 476 9.94 18.30 33.05
CA SER A 476 10.01 19.77 33.21
C SER A 476 8.66 20.45 33.07
#